data_AF-W1X1D7-F1
#
_entry.id   AF-W1X1D7-F1
#
_cell.length_a   1.000
_cell.length_b   1.000
_cell.length_c   1.000
_cell.angle_alpha   90.00
_cell.angle_beta   90.00
_cell.angle_gamma   90.00
#
_symmetry.space_group_name_H-M   'P 1'
#
loop_
_entity.id
_entity.type
_entity.pdbx_description
1 polymer ?
#
loop_
_entity_poly.entity_id
_entity_poly.type
_entity_poly.pdbx_seq_one_letter_code
_entity_poly.pdbx_strand_id
1 'polypeptide(L)' 'SEEELLAAAKELRAKHWNIVKEKGITEIPSNDFSHYDNFLDAAFLFNVVPASVQNLELSDLERYFALGRGYQGEK' A
#
# COMPACT_ATOMS: atom_id res chain seq x y z
N SER A 1 0.40 1.50 15.06
CA SER A 1 0.48 2.88 14.50
C SER A 1 0.74 2.80 13.00
N GLU A 2 0.71 3.94 12.29
CA GLU A 2 1.14 4.00 10.88
C GLU A 2 2.60 3.53 10.72
N GLU A 3 3.48 3.95 11.63
CA GLU A 3 4.89 3.55 11.63
C GLU A 3 5.09 2.03 11.74
N GLU A 4 4.37 1.37 12.66
CA GLU A 4 4.44 -0.08 12.83
C GLU A 4 3.96 -0.84 11.58
N LEU A 5 2.91 -0.34 10.92
CA LEU A 5 2.40 -0.92 9.68
C LEU A 5 3.44 -0.84 8.56
N LEU A 6 4.09 0.31 8.39
CA LEU A 6 5.12 0.52 7.38
C LEU A 6 6.39 -0.30 7.68
N ALA A 7 6.76 -0.43 8.96
CA ALA A 7 7.86 -1.28 9.40
C ALA A 7 7.60 -2.76 9.07
N ALA A 8 6.43 -3.29 9.44
CA ALA A 8 6.05 -4.67 9.13
C ALA A 8 6.01 -4.94 7.61
N ALA A 9 5.49 -4.01 6.82
CA ALA A 9 5.47 -4.13 5.37
C ALA A 9 6.87 -4.15 4.76
N LYS A 10 7.80 -3.34 5.28
CA LYS A 10 9.21 -3.35 4.87
C LYS A 10 9.86 -4.70 5.17
N GLU A 11 9.61 -5.27 6.36
CA GLU A 11 10.12 -6.59 6.75
C GLU A 11 9.57 -7.71 5.86
N LEU A 12 8.27 -7.68 5.55
CA LEU A 12 7.64 -8.66 4.66
C LEU A 12 8.22 -8.62 3.24
N ARG A 13 8.37 -7.43 2.65
CA ARG A 13 8.99 -7.30 1.31
C ARG A 13 10.42 -7.83 1.29
N ALA A 14 11.24 -7.44 2.29
CA ALA A 14 12.61 -7.93 2.42
C ALA A 14 12.68 -9.45 2.56
N LYS A 15 11.82 -10.05 3.39
CA LYS A 15 11.72 -11.50 3.56
C LYS A 15 11.40 -12.19 2.22
N HIS A 16 10.40 -11.71 1.48
CA HIS A 16 9.99 -12.34 0.23
C HIS A 16 11.05 -12.20 -0.88
N TRP A 17 11.70 -11.04 -1.00
CA TRP A 17 12.84 -10.87 -1.92
C TRP A 17 13.99 -11.84 -1.60
N ASN A 18 14.32 -12.02 -0.32
CA ASN A 18 15.36 -12.96 0.09
C ASN A 18 14.98 -14.40 -0.25
N ILE A 19 13.72 -14.82 -0.05
CA ILE A 19 13.25 -16.16 -0.45
C ILE A 19 13.45 -16.38 -1.96
N VAL A 20 13.02 -15.42 -2.79
CA VAL A 20 13.17 -15.51 -4.26
C VAL A 20 14.66 -15.61 -4.65
N LYS A 21 15.50 -14.77 -4.04
CA LYS A 21 16.96 -14.77 -4.25
C LYS A 21 17.62 -16.09 -3.82
N GLU A 22 17.25 -16.62 -2.66
CA GLU A 22 17.77 -17.88 -2.12
C GLU A 22 17.40 -19.10 -2.99
N LYS A 23 16.31 -19.00 -3.76
CA LYS A 23 15.93 -20.00 -4.76
C LYS A 23 16.71 -19.87 -6.08
N GLY A 24 17.66 -18.94 -6.17
CA GLY A 24 18.50 -18.74 -7.36
C GLY A 24 17.81 -17.99 -8.50
N ILE A 25 16.66 -17.36 -8.24
CA ILE A 25 15.95 -16.53 -9.22
C ILE A 25 16.65 -15.16 -9.27
N THR A 26 17.08 -14.75 -10.47
CA THR A 26 17.80 -13.49 -10.69
C THR A 26 16.88 -12.30 -10.95
N GLU A 27 15.71 -12.56 -11.55
CA GLU A 27 14.67 -11.56 -11.82
C GLU A 27 13.70 -11.50 -10.64
N ILE A 28 13.95 -10.58 -9.70
CA ILE A 28 13.15 -10.43 -8.48
C ILE A 28 12.06 -9.38 -8.73
N PRO A 29 10.77 -9.72 -8.58
CA PRO A 29 9.69 -8.77 -8.77
C PRO A 29 9.72 -7.68 -7.70
N SER A 30 9.25 -6.50 -8.08
CA SER A 30 8.99 -5.39 -7.17
C SER A 30 7.66 -4.72 -7.54
N ASN A 31 7.09 -3.95 -6.61
CA ASN A 31 5.76 -3.36 -6.73
C ASN A 31 4.62 -4.42 -6.87
N ASP A 32 4.90 -5.66 -6.49
CA ASP A 32 3.96 -6.78 -6.37
C ASP A 32 3.27 -6.81 -5.01
N PHE A 33 3.94 -6.31 -3.98
CA PHE A 33 3.39 -6.12 -2.65
C PHE A 33 2.42 -4.94 -2.62
N SER A 34 1.25 -5.17 -2.04
CA SER A 34 0.27 -4.13 -1.75
C SER A 34 -0.11 -4.12 -0.27
N HIS A 35 -0.43 -2.94 0.26
CA HIS A 35 -1.07 -2.82 1.56
C HIS A 35 -2.55 -3.24 1.54
N TYR A 36 -3.19 -3.24 0.37
CA TYR A 36 -4.59 -3.64 0.22
C TYR A 36 -4.86 -4.33 -1.12
N ASP A 37 -4.65 -3.64 -2.23
CA ASP A 37 -4.83 -4.15 -3.59
C ASP A 37 -3.93 -3.44 -4.62
N ASN A 38 -3.31 -4.20 -5.53
CA ASN A 38 -2.37 -3.66 -6.52
C ASN A 38 -3.06 -2.76 -7.58
N PHE A 39 -4.34 -2.99 -7.90
CA PHE A 39 -5.06 -2.11 -8.82
C PHE A 39 -5.41 -0.79 -8.13
N LEU A 40 -5.77 -0.84 -6.85
CA LEU A 40 -5.91 0.35 -6.01
C LEU A 40 -4.58 1.13 -5.88
N ASP A 41 -3.45 0.45 -5.72
CA ASP A 41 -2.13 1.10 -5.70
C ASP A 41 -1.88 1.90 -6.99
N ALA A 42 -2.17 1.30 -8.14
CA ALA A 42 -2.04 1.97 -9.43
C ALA A 42 -3.01 3.17 -9.55
N ALA A 43 -4.27 3.00 -9.16
CA ALA A 43 -5.25 4.08 -9.17
C ALA A 43 -4.80 5.25 -8.28
N PHE A 44 -4.32 4.96 -7.07
CA PHE A 44 -3.82 5.96 -6.14
C PHE A 44 -2.56 6.66 -6.67
N LEU A 45 -1.61 5.90 -7.23
CA LEU A 45 -0.39 6.42 -7.86
C LEU A 45 -0.70 7.40 -9.01
N PHE A 46 -1.72 7.10 -9.81
CA PHE A 46 -2.16 7.98 -10.91
C PHE A 46 -3.13 9.08 -10.47
N ASN A 47 -3.32 9.27 -9.15
CA ASN A 47 -4.25 10.23 -8.58
C ASN A 47 -5.71 10.06 -9.07
N VAL A 48 -6.11 8.82 -9.37
CA VAL A 48 -7.50 8.43 -9.70
C VAL A 48 -8.28 8.26 -8.39
N VAL A 49 -8.41 9.36 -7.65
CA VAL A 49 -9.04 9.39 -6.31
C VAL A 49 -10.28 10.29 -6.37
N PRO A 50 -11.48 9.81 -5.97
CA PRO A 50 -12.68 10.62 -5.92
C PRO A 50 -12.52 11.86 -5.01
N ALA A 51 -13.10 12.99 -5.42
CA ALA A 51 -13.07 14.23 -4.65
C ALA A 51 -13.62 14.08 -3.22
N SER A 52 -14.60 13.19 -3.03
CA SER A 52 -15.18 12.90 -1.71
C SER A 52 -14.18 12.31 -0.71
N VAL A 53 -13.10 11.67 -1.19
CA VAL A 53 -12.01 11.15 -0.35
C VAL A 53 -10.83 12.12 -0.33
N GLN A 54 -10.52 12.79 -1.45
CA GLN A 54 -9.45 13.80 -1.50
C GLN A 54 -9.70 14.97 -0.54
N ASN A 55 -10.96 15.38 -0.39
CA ASN A 55 -11.33 16.52 0.45
C ASN A 55 -11.36 16.21 1.96
N LEU A 56 -11.15 14.95 2.36
CA LEU A 56 -11.04 14.60 3.77
C LEU A 56 -9.64 14.96 4.31
N GLU A 57 -9.59 15.40 5.57
CA GLU A 57 -8.34 15.71 6.29
C GLU A 57 -7.62 14.44 6.78
N LEU A 58 -7.29 13.58 5.82
CA LEU A 58 -6.66 12.28 6.02
C LEU A 58 -5.22 12.29 5.48
N SER A 59 -4.34 11.52 6.11
CA SER A 59 -3.04 11.19 5.52
C SER A 59 -3.22 10.41 4.21
N ASP A 60 -2.18 10.35 3.37
CA ASP A 60 -2.26 9.59 2.12
C ASP A 60 -2.53 8.10 2.37
N LEU A 61 -1.96 7.54 3.44
CA LEU A 61 -2.22 6.16 3.83
C LEU A 61 -3.65 5.94 4.32
N GLU A 62 -4.19 6.90 5.09
CA GLU A 62 -5.59 6.88 5.51
C GLU A 62 -6.54 6.98 4.29
N ARG A 63 -6.27 7.89 3.33
CA ARG A 63 -7.05 8.00 2.08
C ARG A 63 -6.97 6.73 1.25
N TYR A 64 -5.78 6.16 1.11
CA TYR A 64 -5.56 4.89 0.42
C TYR A 64 -6.47 3.79 0.99
N PHE A 65 -6.50 3.62 2.31
CA PHE A 65 -7.40 2.65 2.93
C PHE A 65 -8.88 3.04 2.82
N ALA A 66 -9.21 4.33 2.91
CA ALA A 66 -10.58 4.81 2.76
C ALA A 66 -11.19 4.41 1.40
N LEU A 67 -10.38 4.35 0.34
CA LEU A 67 -10.83 3.89 -0.98
C LEU A 67 -11.15 2.39 -0.99
N GLY A 68 -10.38 1.57 -0.28
CA GLY A 68 -10.57 0.12 -0.24
C GLY A 68 -11.68 -0.35 0.70
N ARG A 69 -11.85 0.30 1.86
CA ARG A 69 -12.76 -0.17 2.92
C ARG A 69 -13.79 0.86 3.39
N GLY A 70 -13.86 2.02 2.75
CA GLY A 70 -14.65 3.16 3.20
C GLY A 70 -14.02 3.90 4.39
N TYR A 71 -14.59 5.06 4.69
CA TYR A 71 -14.21 5.88 5.84
C TYR A 71 -15.47 6.37 6.56
N GLN A 72 -15.50 6.21 7.88
CA GLN A 72 -16.51 6.77 8.76
C GLN A 72 -15.79 7.29 10.01
N GLY A 73 -15.67 8.61 10.12
CA GLY A 73 -14.97 9.26 11.21
C GLY A 73 -15.33 10.75 11.25
N GLU A 74 -14.81 11.43 12.28
CA GLU A 74 -15.07 12.85 12.50
C GLU A 74 -14.10 13.78 11.74
N LYS A 75 -13.04 13.22 11.10
CA LYS A 75 -12.10 13.98 10.26
C LYS A 75 -12.63 14.16 8.83
#